data_AF-A0A7X7AQL1-F1
#
_entry.id   AF-A0A7X7AQL1-F1
#
_cell.length_a   1.000
_cell.length_b   1.000
_cell.length_c   1.000
_cell.angle_alpha   90.00
_cell.angle_beta   90.00
_cell.angle_gamma   90.00
#
_symmetry.space_group_name_H-M   'P 1'
#
loop_
_entity.id
_entity.type
_entity.pdbx_description
1 polymer ?
#
loop_
_entity_poly.entity_id
_entity_poly.type
_entity_poly.pdbx_seq_one_letter_code
_entity_poly.pdbx_strand_id
1 'polypeptide(L)' 'MVDIIILRIGALGALFGTFLSQSNDVTLVDVDARRIANLKQNGIKVKGKAEERVFHPAITTDSTFSRKQI' A
#
# COMPACT_ATOMS: atom_id res chain seq x y z
N MET A 1 -7.75 -15.57 2.79
CA MET A 1 -7.76 -14.13 2.48
C MET A 1 -7.98 -13.40 3.79
N VAL A 2 -7.07 -12.48 4.14
CA VAL A 2 -7.11 -11.75 5.42
C VAL A 2 -7.10 -10.26 5.13
N ASP A 3 -7.72 -9.49 6.02
CA ASP A 3 -7.75 -8.03 5.96
C ASP A 3 -6.53 -7.46 6.69
N ILE A 4 -5.75 -6.64 5.99
CA ILE A 4 -4.50 -6.08 6.53
C ILE A 4 -4.49 -4.58 6.29
N ILE A 5 -4.27 -3.82 7.37
CA ILE A 5 -4.01 -2.39 7.31
C ILE A 5 -2.55 -2.16 7.65
N ILE A 6 -1.81 -1.51 6.76
CA ILE A 6 -0.43 -1.09 7.02
C ILE A 6 -0.40 0.41 7.25
N LEU A 7 -0.04 0.78 8.47
CA LEU A 7 0.17 2.17 8.85
C LEU A 7 1.61 2.57 8.53
N ARG A 8 1.78 3.79 7.98
CA ARG A 8 3.06 4.41 7.60
C ARG A 8 3.72 3.68 6.43
N ILE A 9 3.62 4.28 5.25
CA ILE A 9 4.17 3.79 3.99
C ILE A 9 5.63 4.24 3.89
N GLY A 10 6.46 3.84 4.86
CA GLY A 10 7.92 3.87 4.74
C GLY A 10 8.42 2.83 3.74
N ALA A 11 9.73 2.58 3.68
CA ALA A 11 10.29 1.55 2.82
C ALA A 11 9.70 0.16 3.12
N LEU A 12 9.65 -0.24 4.40
CA LEU A 12 9.10 -1.54 4.82
C LEU A 12 7.59 -1.63 4.63
N GLY A 13 6.85 -0.59 5.01
CA GLY A 13 5.39 -0.56 4.86
C GLY A 13 4.98 -0.65 3.38
N ALA A 14 5.68 0.07 2.51
CA ALA A 14 5.50 -0.05 1.07
C ALA A 14 5.86 -1.45 0.58
N LEU A 15 7.01 -2.00 0.97
CA LEU A 15 7.47 -3.31 0.50
C LEU A 15 6.50 -4.43 0.89
N PHE A 16 6.25 -4.60 2.18
CA PHE A 16 5.36 -5.67 2.67
C PHE A 16 3.93 -5.45 2.21
N GLY A 17 3.43 -4.23 2.30
CA GLY A 17 2.05 -3.91 1.92
C GLY A 17 1.76 -4.21 0.46
N THR A 18 2.73 -3.89 -0.39
CA THR A 18 2.64 -4.16 -1.82
C THR A 18 2.62 -5.66 -2.09
N PHE A 19 3.53 -6.44 -1.51
CA PHE A 19 3.54 -7.89 -1.72
C PHE A 19 2.34 -8.60 -1.09
N LEU A 20 1.93 -8.20 0.11
CA LEU A 20 0.77 -8.79 0.79
C LEU A 20 -0.53 -8.51 0.02
N SER A 21 -0.65 -7.35 -0.65
CA SER A 21 -1.82 -6.99 -1.47
C SER A 21 -2.05 -7.92 -2.67
N GLN A 22 -1.05 -8.70 -3.08
CA GLN A 22 -1.19 -9.64 -4.20
C GLN A 22 -2.06 -10.85 -3.85
N SER A 23 -2.23 -11.15 -2.55
CA SER A 23 -2.96 -12.34 -2.08
C SER A 23 -3.95 -12.05 -0.95
N ASN A 24 -4.01 -10.80 -0.48
CA ASN A 24 -4.83 -10.36 0.65
C ASN A 24 -5.46 -8.99 0.33
N ASP A 25 -6.53 -8.65 1.04
CA ASP A 25 -7.14 -7.34 0.90
C ASP A 25 -6.41 -6.32 1.80
N VAL A 26 -5.41 -5.66 1.24
CA VAL A 26 -4.49 -4.77 1.96
C VAL A 26 -4.78 -3.30 1.65
N THR A 27 -4.93 -2.49 2.69
CA THR A 27 -4.99 -1.02 2.56
C THR A 27 -3.76 -0.40 3.22
N LEU A 28 -3.03 0.43 2.46
CA LEU A 28 -1.89 1.19 2.96
C LEU A 28 -2.33 2.59 3.37
N VAL A 29 -1.93 3.03 4.57
CA VAL A 29 -2.33 4.32 5.14
C VAL A 29 -1.11 5.17 5.48
N ASP A 30 -1.04 6.38 4.93
CA ASP A 30 -0.04 7.39 5.32
C ASP A 30 -0.66 8.79 5.38
N VAL A 31 -0.09 9.69 6.16
CA VAL A 31 -0.60 11.06 6.34
C VAL A 31 -0.09 12.03 5.27
N ASP A 32 0.99 11.70 4.56
CA ASP A 32 1.54 12.58 3.52
C ASP A 32 0.74 12.49 2.20
N ALA A 33 -0.23 13.40 2.06
CA ALA A 33 -1.12 13.43 0.90
C ALA A 33 -0.40 13.61 -0.44
N ARG A 34 0.71 14.36 -0.50
CA ARG A 34 1.47 14.56 -1.75
C ARG A 34 2.12 13.26 -2.17
N ARG A 35 2.73 12.57 -1.20
CA ARG A 35 3.31 11.26 -1.42
C ARG A 35 2.25 10.24 -1.83
N ILE A 36 1.11 10.19 -1.16
CA ILE A 36 0.01 9.27 -1.51
C ILE A 36 -0.49 9.53 -2.94
N ALA A 37 -0.71 10.79 -3.32
CA ALA A 37 -1.13 11.12 -4.68
C ALA A 37 -0.14 10.62 -5.73
N ASN A 38 1.16 10.83 -5.49
CA ASN A 38 2.23 10.32 -6.35
C ASN A 38 2.23 8.78 -6.43
N LEU A 39 2.08 8.08 -5.30
CA LEU A 39 2.04 6.62 -5.26
C LEU A 39 0.77 6.05 -5.93
N LYS A 40 -0.37 6.72 -5.82
CA LYS A 40 -1.60 6.32 -6.54
C LYS A 40 -1.43 6.45 -8.04
N GLN A 41 -0.83 7.54 -8.50
CA GLN A 41 -0.61 7.80 -9.93
C GLN A 41 0.46 6.89 -10.53
N ASN A 42 1.60 6.75 -9.86
CA ASN A 42 2.79 6.10 -10.42
C ASN A 42 3.00 4.66 -9.94
N GLY A 43 2.24 4.22 -8.95
CA GLY A 43 2.44 2.95 -8.28
C GLY A 43 3.65 2.93 -7.35
N ILE A 44 3.83 1.79 -6.68
CA ILE A 44 5.01 1.49 -5.86
C ILE A 44 5.94 0.62 -6.70
N LYS A 45 7.10 1.16 -7.02
CA LYS A 45 8.17 0.44 -7.71
C LYS A 45 9.03 -0.33 -6.71
N VAL A 46 9.16 -1.63 -6.90
CA VAL A 46 10.02 -2.51 -6.12
C VAL A 46 11.06 -3.12 -7.04
N LYS A 47 12.33 -2.88 -6.71
CA LYS A 47 13.48 -3.48 -7.42
C LYS A 47 13.97 -4.69 -6.66
N GLY A 48 13.79 -5.87 -7.24
CA GLY A 48 14.39 -7.12 -6.80
C GLY A 48 15.75 -7.37 -7.44
N LYS A 49 16.33 -8.54 -7.17
CA LYS A 49 17.61 -8.94 -7.77
C LYS A 49 17.51 -9.19 -9.28
N ALA A 50 16.40 -9.78 -9.73
CA ALA A 50 16.20 -10.20 -11.12
C ALA A 50 15.25 -9.29 -11.90
N GLU A 51 14.29 -8.66 -11.22
CA GLU A 51 13.25 -7.87 -11.87
C GLU A 51 12.91 -6.61 -11.08
N GLU A 52 12.37 -5.63 -11.81
CA GLU A 52 11.73 -4.44 -11.25
C GLU A 52 10.24 -4.50 -11.60
N ARG A 53 9.39 -4.26 -10.60
CA ARG A 53 7.94 -4.34 -10.75
C ARG A 53 7.28 -3.12 -10.15
N VAL A 54 6.19 -2.68 -10.78
CA VAL A 54 5.32 -1.60 -10.29
C VAL A 54 4.00 -2.21 -9.85
N PHE A 55 3.52 -1.80 -8.69
CA PHE A 55 2.30 -2.31 -8.10
C PHE A 55 1.37 -1.17 -7.70
N HIS A 56 0.07 -1.44 -7.69
CA HIS A 56 -0.98 -0.48 -7.36
C HIS A 56 -1.89 -1.03 -6.26
N PRO A 57 -1.40 -1.16 -5.00
CA PRO A 57 -2.25 -1.55 -3.88
C PRO A 57 -3.31 -0.48 -3.58
N ALA A 58 -4.31 -0.81 -2.75
CA ALA A 58 -5.20 0.19 -2.19
C ALA A 58 -4.42 1.09 -1.21
N ILE A 59 -4.53 2.40 -1.39
CA ILE A 59 -3.79 3.40 -0.59
C ILE A 59 -4.75 4.53 -0.18
N THR A 60 -4.65 5.01 1.05
CA THR A 60 -5.44 6.16 1.53
C THR A 60 -4.65 7.05 2.47
N THR A 61 -5.10 8.31 2.59
CA THR A 61 -4.65 9.23 3.64
C THR A 61 -5.54 9.21 4.87
N ASP A 62 -6.68 8.53 4.77
CA ASP A 62 -7.66 8.48 5.84
C ASP A 62 -7.23 7.45 6.90
N SER A 63 -6.72 7.95 8.03
CA SER A 63 -6.38 7.13 9.20
C SER A 63 -7.59 6.75 10.05
N THR A 64 -8.77 7.31 9.75
CA THR A 64 -10.05 6.90 10.33
C THR A 64 -10.74 5.81 9.52
N PHE A 65 -10.09 5.36 8.44
CA PHE A 65 -10.57 4.29 7.60
C PHE A 65 -10.91 3.06 8.44
N SER A 66 -12.19 2.75 8.49
CA SER A 66 -12.74 1.53 9.06
C SER A 66 -13.48 0.82 7.94
N ARG A 67 -13.08 -0.43 7.64
CA ARG A 67 -13.92 -1.28 6.79
C ARG A 67 -15.17 -1.58 7.59
N LYS A 68 -16.33 -1.16 7.06
CA LYS A 68 -17.63 -1.62 7.58
C LYS A 68 -17.63 -3.15 7.50
N GLN A 69 -17.70 -3.81 8.66
CA GLN A 69 -18.08 -5.22 8.71
C GLN A 69 -19.51 -5.31 8.18
N ILE A 70 -19.70 -6.09 7.13
CA ILE A 70 -21.01 -6.54 6.65
C ILE A 70 -21.36 -7.80 7.42
#